data_AF-A0AAW1K358-F1
#
_entry.id   AF-A0AAW1K358-F1
#
_cell.length_a   1.000
_cell.length_b   1.000
_cell.length_c   1.000
_cell.angle_alpha   90.00
_cell.angle_beta   90.00
_cell.angle_gamma   90.00
#
_symmetry.space_group_name_H-M   'P 1'
#
loop_
_entity.id
_entity.type
_entity.pdbx_description
1 polymer ?
#
loop_
_entity_poly.entity_id
_entity_poly.type
_entity_poly.pdbx_seq_one_letter_code
_entity_poly.pdbx_strand_id
1 'polypeptide(L)'
;MGPPQPGQPFKFTVGESCDRIKEEFNFLQAQYHNLKLECEKLASEKIEIQRHYVMYYEMSYGLNVEMHKQTEIAKRLNAIIAQILPFLSQEHQQQVASAVERAKQVTMTELNAIIGLEYIPDEIYEKLE
;
A
#
# COMPACT_ATOMS: atom_id res chain seq x y z
N MET A 1 7.75 64.91 2.55
CA MET A 1 7.21 64.29 3.78
C MET A 1 8.31 64.37 4.82
N GLY A 2 8.20 65.32 5.77
CA GLY A 2 9.23 65.54 6.80
C GLY A 2 9.23 64.43 7.86
N PRO A 3 10.30 64.32 8.68
CA PRO A 3 10.45 63.26 9.67
C PRO A 3 9.37 63.38 10.77
N PRO A 4 8.93 62.25 11.35
CA PRO A 4 7.85 62.23 12.33
C PRO A 4 8.30 62.91 13.63
N GLN A 5 7.46 63.81 14.15
CA GLN A 5 7.73 64.56 15.37
C GLN A 5 7.46 63.69 16.62
N PRO A 6 8.35 63.70 17.64
CA PRO A 6 8.15 62.93 18.86
C PRO A 6 7.08 63.60 19.71
N GLY A 7 5.93 62.93 19.87
CA GLY A 7 4.84 63.40 20.74
C GLY A 7 3.43 63.38 20.15
N GLN A 8 3.21 62.91 18.91
CA GLN A 8 1.84 62.67 18.47
C GLN A 8 1.26 61.43 19.19
N PRO A 9 0.14 61.55 19.92
CA PRO A 9 -0.58 60.37 20.36
C PRO A 9 -1.04 59.64 19.10
N PHE A 10 -0.62 58.39 18.91
CA PHE A 10 -1.19 57.49 17.93
C PHE A 10 -2.69 57.38 18.24
N LYS A 11 -3.51 58.26 17.64
CA LYS A 11 -4.96 58.26 17.83
C LYS A 11 -5.53 57.17 16.94
N PHE A 12 -5.44 55.95 17.43
CA PHE A 12 -6.23 54.84 16.91
C PHE A 12 -7.70 55.22 17.11
N THR A 13 -8.42 55.48 16.02
CA THR A 13 -9.85 55.79 16.14
C THR A 13 -10.64 54.49 16.31
N VAL A 14 -11.73 54.56 17.06
CA VAL A 14 -12.60 53.39 17.29
C VAL A 14 -13.11 52.82 15.96
N GLY A 15 -13.34 53.66 14.94
CA GLY A 15 -13.72 53.25 13.60
C GLY A 15 -12.67 52.37 12.91
N GLU A 16 -11.41 52.82 12.86
CA GLU A 16 -10.29 52.04 12.30
C GLU A 16 -10.06 50.71 13.04
N SER A 17 -10.33 50.71 14.35
CA SER A 17 -10.30 49.49 15.17
C SER A 17 -11.35 48.48 14.70
N CYS A 18 -12.59 48.95 14.51
CA CYS A 18 -13.70 48.11 14.06
C CYS A 18 -13.47 47.56 12.65
N ASP A 19 -12.91 48.36 11.74
CA ASP A 19 -12.61 47.92 10.38
C ASP A 19 -11.52 46.84 10.37
N ARG A 20 -10.44 47.02 11.15
CA ARG A 20 -9.40 45.99 11.29
C ARG A 20 -9.97 44.70 11.88
N ILE A 21 -10.80 44.78 12.91
CA ILE A 21 -11.46 43.58 13.50
C ILE A 21 -12.32 42.86 12.46
N LYS A 22 -13.03 43.60 11.61
CA LYS A 22 -13.86 43.03 10.54
C LYS A 22 -13.02 42.32 9.47
N GLU A 23 -11.90 42.91 9.07
CA GLU A 23 -10.96 42.29 8.13
C GLU A 23 -10.35 41.01 8.72
N GLU A 24 -9.89 41.05 9.97
CA GLU A 24 -9.36 39.88 10.68
C GLU A 24 -10.41 38.77 10.82
N PHE A 25 -11.66 39.12 11.14
CA PHE A 25 -12.76 38.16 11.20
C PHE A 25 -13.06 37.53 9.84
N ASN A 26 -13.12 38.32 8.77
CA ASN A 26 -13.35 37.81 7.42
C ASN A 26 -12.20 36.89 6.96
N PHE A 27 -10.97 37.25 7.28
CA PHE A 27 -9.79 36.42 7.01
C PHE A 27 -9.86 35.09 7.76
N LEU A 28 -10.20 35.13 9.06
CA LEU A 28 -10.37 33.93 9.87
C LEU A 28 -11.52 33.05 9.36
N GLN A 29 -12.63 33.65 8.93
CA GLN A 29 -13.76 32.93 8.36
C GLN A 29 -13.36 32.20 7.06
N ALA A 30 -12.58 32.84 6.20
CA ALA A 30 -12.07 32.22 4.97
C ALA A 30 -11.10 31.07 5.27
N GLN A 31 -10.17 31.25 6.22
CA GLN A 31 -9.26 30.19 6.69
C GLN A 31 -10.04 28.99 7.24
N TYR A 32 -11.06 29.23 8.06
CA TYR A 32 -11.91 28.18 8.62
C TYR A 32 -12.65 27.40 7.53
N HIS A 33 -13.19 28.09 6.52
CA HIS A 33 -13.87 27.45 5.40
C HIS A 33 -12.93 26.54 4.61
N ASN A 34 -11.73 27.02 4.28
CA ASN A 34 -10.72 26.22 3.58
C ASN A 34 -10.31 24.99 4.40
N LEU A 35 -10.07 25.16 5.70
CA LEU A 35 -9.73 24.06 6.59
C LEU A 35 -10.86 23.00 6.64
N LYS A 36 -12.12 23.44 6.68
CA LYS A 36 -13.26 22.53 6.66
C LYS A 36 -13.28 21.67 5.39
N LEU A 37 -13.06 22.28 4.22
CA LEU A 37 -13.01 21.55 2.95
C LEU A 37 -11.83 20.56 2.92
N GLU A 38 -10.68 20.94 3.46
CA GLU A 38 -9.52 20.05 3.59
C GLU A 38 -9.81 18.87 4.52
N CYS A 39 -10.51 19.09 5.64
CA CYS A 39 -10.96 18.01 6.51
C CYS A 39 -11.92 17.03 5.82
N GLU A 40 -12.86 17.53 5.01
CA GLU A 40 -13.80 16.69 4.25
C GLU A 40 -13.07 15.85 3.18
N LYS A 41 -12.06 16.44 2.52
CA LYS A 41 -11.19 15.73 1.59
C LYS A 41 -10.40 14.62 2.29
N LEU A 42 -9.73 14.93 3.40
CA LEU A 42 -8.95 13.95 4.17
C LEU A 42 -9.83 12.81 4.71
N ALA A 43 -11.08 13.10 5.10
CA ALA A 43 -12.02 12.07 5.53
C ALA A 43 -12.34 11.08 4.39
N SER A 44 -12.47 11.59 3.16
CA SER A 44 -12.72 10.77 1.98
C SER A 44 -11.51 9.89 1.63
N GLU A 45 -10.30 10.47 1.59
CA GLU A 45 -9.05 9.75 1.35
C GLU A 45 -8.82 8.66 2.40
N LYS A 46 -9.15 8.93 3.68
CA LYS A 46 -9.05 7.94 4.76
C LYS A 46 -9.92 6.71 4.49
N ILE A 47 -11.14 6.90 4.00
CA ILE A 47 -12.06 5.78 3.70
C ILE A 47 -11.53 4.96 2.53
N GLU A 48 -10.97 5.60 1.51
CA GLU A 48 -10.35 4.94 0.37
C GLU A 48 -9.14 4.10 0.79
N ILE A 49 -8.22 4.68 1.57
CA ILE A 49 -7.08 3.96 2.14
C ILE A 49 -7.54 2.78 3.00
N GLN A 50 -8.59 2.95 3.79
CA GLN A 50 -9.14 1.86 4.60
C GLN A 50 -9.67 0.71 3.73
N ARG A 51 -10.32 1.01 2.60
CA ARG A 51 -10.79 -0.01 1.65
C ARG A 51 -9.63 -0.78 1.04
N HIS A 52 -8.57 -0.09 0.58
CA HIS A 52 -7.37 -0.75 0.06
C HIS A 52 -6.68 -1.59 1.13
N TYR A 53 -6.57 -1.07 2.35
CA TYR A 53 -5.98 -1.81 3.46
C TYR A 53 -6.69 -3.15 3.72
N VAL A 54 -8.02 -3.15 3.78
CA VAL A 54 -8.80 -4.38 3.99
C VAL A 54 -8.61 -5.35 2.81
N MET A 55 -8.68 -4.85 1.58
CA MET A 55 -8.48 -5.67 0.38
C MET A 55 -7.12 -6.36 0.36
N TYR A 56 -6.04 -5.61 0.62
CA TYR A 56 -4.69 -6.18 0.69
C TYR A 56 -4.54 -7.17 1.85
N TYR A 57 -5.19 -6.92 2.99
CA TYR A 57 -5.16 -7.82 4.14
C TYR A 57 -5.80 -9.17 3.81
N GLU A 58 -6.99 -9.17 3.22
CA GLU A 58 -7.71 -10.39 2.81
C GLU A 58 -6.93 -11.17 1.75
N MET A 59 -6.42 -10.47 0.74
CA MET A 59 -5.59 -11.08 -0.31
C MET A 59 -4.32 -11.70 0.26
N SER A 60 -3.59 -10.97 1.11
CA SER A 60 -2.36 -11.48 1.75
C SER A 60 -2.64 -12.73 2.58
N TYR A 61 -3.77 -12.77 3.28
CA TYR A 61 -4.17 -13.96 4.03
C TYR A 61 -4.43 -15.16 3.11
N GLY A 62 -5.20 -14.96 2.03
CA GLY A 62 -5.48 -16.01 1.04
C GLY A 62 -4.21 -16.56 0.38
N LEU A 63 -3.33 -15.66 -0.06
CA LEU A 63 -2.02 -16.01 -0.63
C LEU A 63 -1.15 -16.79 0.37
N ASN A 64 -1.15 -16.38 1.64
CA ASN A 64 -0.36 -17.06 2.68
C ASN A 64 -0.83 -18.50 2.94
N VAL A 65 -2.16 -18.72 2.97
CA VAL A 65 -2.73 -20.07 3.12
C VAL A 65 -2.34 -20.95 1.94
N GLU A 66 -2.51 -20.46 0.71
CA GLU A 66 -2.19 -21.25 -0.48
C GLU A 66 -0.69 -21.51 -0.60
N MET A 67 0.17 -20.55 -0.24
CA MET A 67 1.62 -20.75 -0.18
C MET A 67 2.01 -21.89 0.77
N HIS A 68 1.45 -21.92 1.99
CA HIS A 68 1.71 -23.00 2.94
C HIS A 68 1.19 -24.35 2.44
N LYS A 69 0.02 -24.37 1.81
CA LYS A 69 -0.55 -25.57 1.20
C LYS A 69 0.36 -26.13 0.09
N GLN A 70 0.82 -25.28 -0.84
CA GLN A 70 1.72 -25.70 -1.92
C GLN A 70 3.07 -26.18 -1.37
N THR A 71 3.58 -25.52 -0.33
CA THR A 71 4.82 -25.94 0.36
C THR A 71 4.67 -27.35 0.96
N GLU A 72 3.55 -27.65 1.61
CA GLU A 72 3.29 -28.97 2.19
C GLU A 72 3.09 -30.04 1.11
N ILE A 73 2.41 -29.70 0.01
CA ILE A 73 2.27 -30.59 -1.16
C ILE A 73 3.67 -30.93 -1.72
N ALA A 74 4.50 -29.93 -1.98
CA ALA A 74 5.86 -30.12 -2.49
C ALA A 74 6.70 -31.01 -1.56
N LYS A 75 6.61 -30.79 -0.25
CA LYS A 75 7.28 -31.62 0.76
C LYS A 75 6.83 -33.08 0.73
N ARG A 76 5.52 -33.34 0.63
CA ARG A 76 4.97 -34.70 0.55
C ARG A 76 5.38 -35.41 -0.73
N LEU A 77 5.32 -34.72 -1.87
CA LEU A 77 5.78 -35.26 -3.15
C LEU A 77 7.27 -35.62 -3.09
N ASN A 78 8.11 -34.75 -2.53
CA ASN A 78 9.53 -35.05 -2.34
C ASN A 78 9.76 -36.26 -1.41
N ALA A 79 8.96 -36.39 -0.34
CA ALA A 79 9.04 -37.55 0.55
C ALA A 79 8.64 -38.86 -0.16
N ILE A 80 7.60 -38.84 -0.99
CA ILE A 80 7.19 -40.00 -1.80
C ILE A 80 8.30 -40.40 -2.77
N ILE A 81 8.91 -39.44 -3.46
CA ILE A 81 10.01 -39.73 -4.39
C ILE A 81 11.21 -40.34 -3.65
N ALA A 82 11.56 -39.80 -2.48
CA ALA A 82 12.62 -40.35 -1.63
C ALA A 82 12.33 -41.78 -1.16
N GLN A 83 11.06 -42.13 -0.91
CA GLN A 83 10.66 -43.48 -0.55
C GLN A 83 10.71 -44.45 -1.74
N ILE A 84 10.42 -44.00 -2.96
CA ILE A 84 10.43 -44.83 -4.18
C ILE A 84 11.86 -45.06 -4.69
N LEU A 85 12.76 -44.09 -4.49
CA LEU A 85 14.15 -44.11 -4.98
C LEU A 85 14.89 -45.45 -4.77
N PRO A 86 14.91 -46.06 -3.56
CA PRO A 86 15.62 -47.31 -3.32
C PRO A 86 15.14 -48.51 -4.14
N PHE A 87 13.94 -48.45 -4.73
CA PHE A 87 13.36 -49.53 -5.54
C PHE A 87 13.73 -49.44 -7.03
N LEU A 88 14.46 -48.39 -7.44
CA LEU A 88 14.91 -48.20 -8.82
C LEU A 88 16.30 -48.80 -9.04
N SER A 89 16.65 -49.06 -10.30
CA SER A 89 18.02 -49.42 -10.67
C SER A 89 18.99 -48.28 -10.36
N GLN A 90 20.27 -48.59 -10.14
CA GLN A 90 21.28 -47.60 -9.74
C GLN A 90 21.39 -46.41 -10.73
N GLU A 91 21.28 -46.68 -12.03
CA GLU A 91 21.24 -45.64 -13.06
C GLU A 91 20.02 -44.72 -12.92
N HIS A 92 18.83 -45.30 -12.78
CA HIS A 92 17.59 -44.53 -12.60
C HIS A 92 17.57 -43.76 -11.29
N GLN A 93 18.17 -44.30 -10.22
CA GLN A 93 18.30 -43.58 -8.95
C GLN A 93 19.04 -42.25 -9.13
N GLN A 94 20.17 -42.28 -9.83
CA GLN A 94 20.99 -41.08 -10.04
C GLN A 94 20.30 -40.06 -10.96
N GLN A 95 19.60 -40.53 -11.99
CA GLN A 95 18.81 -39.67 -12.88
C GLN A 95 17.65 -38.99 -12.13
N VAL A 96 16.87 -39.75 -11.37
CA VAL A 96 15.73 -39.22 -10.60
C VAL A 96 16.19 -38.25 -9.52
N ALA A 97 17.24 -38.59 -8.77
CA ALA A 97 17.79 -37.71 -7.74
C ALA A 97 18.22 -36.35 -8.32
N SER A 98 18.91 -36.37 -9.46
CA SER A 98 19.36 -35.15 -10.15
C SER A 98 18.18 -34.31 -10.68
N ALA A 99 17.16 -34.98 -11.24
CA ALA A 99 15.97 -34.31 -11.75
C ALA A 99 15.15 -33.63 -10.63
N VAL A 100 15.00 -34.28 -9.48
CA VAL A 100 14.32 -33.70 -8.31
C VAL A 100 15.05 -32.48 -7.78
N GLU A 101 16.38 -32.51 -7.75
CA GLU A 101 17.18 -31.37 -7.28
C GLU A 101 17.02 -30.16 -8.21
N ARG A 102 17.06 -30.39 -9.53
CA ARG A 102 16.72 -29.34 -10.51
C ARG A 102 15.31 -28.82 -10.27
N ALA A 103 14.32 -29.70 -10.13
CA ALA A 103 12.91 -29.30 -10.00
C ALA A 103 12.64 -28.38 -8.80
N LYS A 104 13.43 -28.48 -7.73
CA LYS A 104 13.35 -27.58 -6.57
C LYS A 104 13.97 -26.20 -6.81
N GLN A 105 14.84 -26.07 -7.81
CA GLN A 105 15.51 -24.83 -8.15
C GLN A 105 14.68 -24.08 -9.18
N VAL A 106 13.92 -23.09 -8.70
CA VAL A 106 13.17 -22.15 -9.55
C VAL A 106 13.97 -20.87 -9.67
N THR A 107 14.30 -20.48 -10.90
CA THR A 107 15.02 -19.23 -11.19
C THR A 107 14.07 -18.03 -11.17
N MET A 108 14.61 -16.82 -10.97
CA MET A 108 13.81 -15.59 -11.06
C MET A 108 13.15 -15.42 -12.44
N THR A 109 13.82 -15.85 -13.51
CA THR A 109 13.27 -15.81 -14.86
C THR A 109 12.05 -16.74 -15.01
N GLU A 110 12.15 -17.99 -14.53
CA GLU A 110 11.02 -18.93 -14.52
C GLU A 110 9.88 -18.41 -13.65
N LEU A 111 10.19 -17.88 -12.46
CA LEU A 111 9.20 -17.30 -11.55
C LEU A 111 8.46 -16.13 -12.20
N ASN A 112 9.18 -15.18 -12.80
CA ASN A 112 8.59 -14.03 -13.47
C ASN A 112 7.73 -14.44 -14.67
N ALA A 113 8.13 -15.49 -15.41
CA ALA A 113 7.33 -16.02 -16.50
C ALA A 113 6.01 -16.63 -16.01
N ILE A 114 6.00 -17.32 -14.86
CA ILE A 114 4.79 -17.93 -14.28
C ILE A 114 3.85 -16.85 -13.73
N ILE A 115 4.38 -15.90 -12.95
CA ILE A 115 3.57 -14.80 -12.40
C ILE A 115 2.93 -13.97 -13.52
N GLY A 116 3.65 -13.75 -14.63
CA GLY A 116 3.12 -13.02 -15.78
C GLY A 116 1.99 -13.74 -16.55
N LEU A 117 1.77 -15.04 -16.32
CA LEU A 117 0.69 -15.83 -16.92
C LEU A 117 -0.55 -15.90 -16.03
N GLU A 118 -0.39 -15.73 -14.72
CA GLU A 118 -1.47 -15.85 -13.73
C GLU A 118 -2.00 -14.46 -13.38
N TYR A 119 -3.06 -14.09 -14.11
CA TYR A 119 -3.99 -12.97 -13.91
C TYR A 119 -3.91 -12.34 -12.50
N ILE A 120 -3.34 -11.13 -12.39
CA ILE A 120 -3.65 -10.23 -11.27
C ILE A 120 -5.12 -9.86 -11.48
N PRO A 121 -6.05 -10.20 -10.57
CA PRO A 121 -7.48 -10.00 -10.82
C PRO A 121 -7.78 -8.54 -11.18
N ASP A 122 -8.42 -8.32 -12.33
CA ASP A 122 -8.88 -6.99 -12.79
C ASP A 122 -9.75 -6.27 -11.73
N GLU A 123 -10.37 -7.03 -10.82
CA GLU A 123 -11.11 -6.51 -9.66
C GLU A 123 -10.28 -5.59 -8.74
N ILE A 124 -8.95 -5.71 -8.75
CA ILE A 124 -8.06 -4.83 -7.99
C ILE A 124 -8.08 -3.43 -8.60
N TYR A 125 -8.06 -3.31 -9.93
CA TYR A 125 -8.11 -2.02 -10.63
C TYR A 125 -9.52 -1.43 -10.66
N GLU A 126 -10.55 -2.26 -10.73
CA GLU A 126 -11.95 -1.81 -10.77
C GLU A 126 -12.46 -1.25 -9.43
N LYS A 127 -11.80 -1.61 -8.30
CA LYS A 127 -12.08 -1.04 -6.97
C LYS A 127 -11.17 0.13 -6.60
N LEU A 128 -10.21 0.47 -7.47
CA LEU A 128 -9.27 1.58 -7.34
C LEU A 128 -9.74 2.86 -8.06
N GLU A 129 -10.80 2.77 -8.89
CA GLU A 129 -11.52 3.92 -9.50
C GLU A 129 -12.83 4.22 -8.75
#